data_AF-A0AAJ4JW50-F1
#
_entry.id   AF-A0AAJ4JW50-F1
#
_cell.length_a   1.000
_cell.length_b   1.000
_cell.length_c   1.000
_cell.angle_alpha   90.00
_cell.angle_beta   90.00
_cell.angle_gamma   90.00
#
_symmetry.space_group_name_H-M   'P 1'
#
loop_
_entity.id
_entity.type
_entity.pdbx_description
1 polymer ?
#
loop_
_entity_poly.entity_id
_entity_poly.type
_entity_poly.pdbx_seq_one_letter_code
_entity_poly.pdbx_strand_id
1 'polypeptide(L)'
;MATKGLKMVTLALLDEKGVIVKGETGLSTNGVFPITDEMLGTKTANITNLSSAPTMIYGNDGQVDADIAKGTPSVAFAFNGLPVDIKNKLLGRVNDTKGGYTQGSIPKVAVLIQTTTIGTAKPQYVAFAAGKMNETAMNLQTNTNAVVRVDDALTFTAFSVSRWGGEAVKFFDGGDSKFTVDVMMKDVFNGYAGV
;
A
#
# COMPACT_ATOMS: atom_id res chain seq x y z
N MET A 1 9.99 -8.54 15.03
CA MET A 1 10.25 -9.18 13.72
C MET A 1 11.29 -8.34 12.99
N ALA A 2 12.47 -8.92 12.70
CA ALA A 2 13.42 -8.28 11.80
C ALA A 2 13.20 -8.84 10.38
N THR A 3 13.11 -7.96 9.38
CA THR A 3 12.79 -8.33 7.99
C THR A 3 13.94 -8.01 7.04
N LYS A 4 13.99 -8.71 5.91
CA LYS A 4 14.98 -8.53 4.84
C LYS A 4 14.27 -8.23 3.53
N GLY A 5 14.52 -7.03 3.03
CA GLY A 5 14.15 -6.61 1.68
C GLY A 5 12.66 -6.37 1.47
N LEU A 6 12.35 -5.50 0.51
CA LEU A 6 11.01 -5.40 -0.07
C LEU A 6 10.92 -6.43 -1.19
N LYS A 7 9.98 -7.38 -1.08
CA LYS A 7 9.84 -8.47 -2.06
C LYS A 7 8.84 -8.15 -3.15
N MET A 8 7.66 -7.64 -2.78
CA MET A 8 6.60 -7.32 -3.74
C MET A 8 5.60 -6.35 -3.12
N VAL A 9 5.04 -5.46 -3.94
CA VAL A 9 3.85 -4.68 -3.61
C VAL A 9 2.73 -5.13 -4.55
N THR A 10 1.53 -5.37 -4.01
CA THR A 10 0.33 -5.66 -4.80
C THR A 10 -0.73 -4.60 -4.51
N LEU A 11 -1.33 -4.06 -5.56
CA LEU A 11 -2.29 -2.96 -5.49
C LEU A 11 -3.66 -3.39 -6.05
N ALA A 12 -4.73 -2.77 -5.58
CA ALA A 12 -6.05 -2.89 -6.19
C ALA A 12 -6.83 -1.58 -6.05
N LEU A 13 -7.62 -1.22 -7.06
CA LEU A 13 -8.65 -0.18 -6.92
C LEU A 13 -9.85 -0.75 -6.18
N LEU A 14 -10.52 0.08 -5.39
CA LEU A 14 -11.73 -0.27 -4.67
C LEU A 14 -12.89 0.63 -5.12
N ASP A 15 -14.07 0.02 -5.23
CA ASP A 15 -15.32 0.74 -5.41
C ASP A 15 -15.76 1.46 -4.11
N GLU A 16 -16.90 2.14 -4.16
CA GLU A 16 -17.45 2.85 -2.99
C GLU A 16 -17.74 1.92 -1.80
N LYS A 17 -18.07 0.66 -2.08
CA LYS A 17 -18.36 -0.40 -1.11
C LYS A 17 -17.09 -1.05 -0.55
N GLY A 18 -15.91 -0.65 -1.04
CA GLY A 18 -14.63 -1.23 -0.63
C GLY A 18 -14.39 -2.63 -1.21
N VAL A 19 -14.97 -2.92 -2.37
CA VAL A 19 -14.77 -4.16 -3.14
C VAL A 19 -13.80 -3.86 -4.29
N ILE A 20 -12.90 -4.80 -4.62
CA ILE A 20 -11.97 -4.60 -5.73
C ILE A 20 -12.67 -4.40 -7.07
N VAL A 21 -12.17 -3.46 -7.86
CA VAL A 21 -12.60 -3.22 -9.23
C VAL A 21 -11.79 -4.12 -10.16
N LYS A 22 -12.48 -4.87 -11.03
CA LYS A 22 -11.90 -5.87 -11.94
C LYS A 22 -12.03 -5.44 -13.41
N GLY A 23 -11.23 -6.04 -14.27
CA GLY A 23 -11.29 -5.80 -15.72
C GLY A 23 -10.70 -4.44 -16.11
N GLU A 24 -11.18 -3.88 -17.22
CA GLU A 24 -10.63 -2.66 -17.84
C GLU A 24 -10.68 -1.43 -16.93
N THR A 25 -11.74 -1.33 -16.10
CA THR A 25 -11.91 -0.25 -15.12
C THR A 25 -11.09 -0.47 -13.84
N GLY A 26 -10.64 -1.71 -13.61
CA GLY A 26 -9.72 -2.09 -12.54
C GLY A 26 -8.25 -1.94 -12.94
N LEU A 27 -7.36 -2.53 -12.15
CA LEU A 27 -5.93 -2.60 -12.49
C LEU A 27 -5.58 -3.84 -13.33
N SER A 28 -6.42 -4.87 -13.32
CA SER A 28 -6.21 -6.14 -14.03
C SER A 28 -7.52 -6.93 -14.13
N THR A 29 -7.50 -8.04 -14.88
CA THR A 29 -8.64 -8.96 -15.03
C THR A 29 -9.21 -9.44 -13.69
N ASN A 30 -8.35 -9.80 -12.73
CA ASN A 30 -8.79 -10.26 -11.40
C ASN A 30 -8.86 -9.11 -10.36
N GLY A 31 -8.49 -7.89 -10.75
CA GLY A 31 -8.58 -6.66 -9.95
C GLY A 31 -7.36 -6.39 -9.05
N VAL A 32 -6.39 -7.31 -8.99
CA VAL A 32 -5.14 -7.12 -8.24
C VAL A 32 -3.95 -6.98 -9.19
N PHE A 33 -3.01 -6.12 -8.83
CA PHE A 33 -1.89 -5.75 -9.68
C PHE A 33 -0.58 -5.86 -8.90
N PRO A 34 0.14 -7.00 -9.00
CA PRO A 34 1.46 -7.15 -8.40
C PRO A 34 2.49 -6.35 -9.19
N ILE A 35 3.30 -5.54 -8.51
CA ILE A 35 4.43 -4.83 -9.11
C ILE A 35 5.61 -5.79 -9.25
N THR A 36 5.76 -6.35 -10.44
CA THR A 36 6.80 -7.33 -10.81
C THR A 36 8.08 -6.65 -11.32
N ASP A 37 9.06 -7.48 -11.65
CA ASP A 37 10.33 -7.10 -12.28
C ASP A 37 10.19 -6.51 -13.69
N GLU A 38 9.14 -6.87 -14.43
CA GLU A 38 8.78 -6.23 -15.71
C GLU A 38 8.57 -4.71 -15.56
N MET A 39 8.13 -4.26 -14.38
CA MET A 39 7.97 -2.85 -14.00
C MET A 39 9.17 -2.31 -13.21
N LEU A 40 10.28 -3.04 -13.21
CA LEU A 40 11.49 -2.79 -12.43
C LEU A 40 11.27 -2.83 -10.91
N GLY A 41 10.11 -3.30 -10.45
CA GLY A 41 9.77 -3.48 -9.04
C GLY A 41 9.60 -2.19 -8.23
N THR A 42 9.36 -2.39 -6.94
CA THR A 42 9.30 -1.30 -5.96
C THR A 42 10.65 -1.14 -5.27
N LYS A 43 11.18 0.08 -5.26
CA LYS A 43 12.48 0.40 -4.64
C LYS A 43 12.37 0.57 -3.13
N THR A 44 11.37 1.32 -2.66
CA THR A 44 11.13 1.53 -1.23
C THR A 44 9.65 1.60 -0.90
N ALA A 45 9.31 1.17 0.32
CA ALA A 45 8.01 1.37 0.94
C ALA A 45 8.25 1.76 2.41
N ASN A 46 8.29 3.06 2.69
CA ASN A 46 8.55 3.56 4.04
C ASN A 46 7.23 3.81 4.76
N ILE A 47 6.97 3.05 5.83
CA ILE A 47 5.70 3.08 6.56
C ILE A 47 5.90 3.89 7.85
N THR A 48 5.07 4.91 8.04
CA THR A 48 5.06 5.75 9.24
C THR A 48 3.68 5.73 9.90
N ASN A 49 3.59 6.26 11.13
CA ASN A 49 2.34 6.41 11.88
C ASN A 49 1.56 5.11 12.12
N LEU A 50 2.29 4.00 12.33
CA LEU A 50 1.69 2.69 12.67
C LEU A 50 0.96 2.69 14.03
N SER A 51 1.41 3.52 14.97
CA SER A 51 0.74 3.78 16.24
C SER A 51 0.79 5.28 16.54
N SER A 52 -0.10 5.74 17.42
CA SER A 52 -0.04 7.10 17.95
C SER A 52 0.98 7.20 19.09
N ALA A 53 1.44 8.41 19.40
CA ALA A 53 2.23 8.64 20.61
C ALA A 53 1.38 8.32 21.86
N PRO A 54 1.96 7.71 22.89
CA PRO A 54 1.26 7.42 24.13
C PRO A 54 0.81 8.70 24.85
N THR A 55 -0.44 8.70 25.31
CA THR A 55 -0.97 9.70 26.25
C THR A 55 -0.75 9.20 27.67
N MET A 56 0.15 9.85 28.41
CA MET A 56 0.53 9.42 29.76
C MET A 56 -0.57 9.72 30.78
N ILE A 57 -0.81 8.78 31.69
CA ILE A 57 -1.75 8.89 32.81
C ILE A 57 -0.93 8.99 34.09
N TYR A 58 -1.22 10.00 34.90
CA TYR A 58 -0.47 10.31 36.13
C TYR A 58 -1.34 10.14 37.39
N GLY A 59 -0.73 9.66 38.47
CA GLY A 59 -1.33 9.47 39.79
C GLY A 59 -0.25 9.30 40.87
N ASN A 60 -0.54 9.72 42.11
CA ASN A 60 0.43 9.71 43.22
C ASN A 60 1.80 10.33 42.84
N ASP A 61 1.77 11.51 42.21
CA ASP A 61 2.97 12.24 41.75
C ASP A 61 3.90 11.47 40.78
N GLY A 62 3.39 10.43 40.11
CA GLY A 62 4.13 9.64 39.12
C GLY A 62 3.30 9.23 37.91
N GLN A 63 3.97 8.78 36.85
CA GLN A 63 3.30 8.10 35.73
C GLN A 63 2.82 6.73 36.22
N VAL A 64 1.52 6.44 36.05
CA VAL A 64 0.92 5.19 36.49
C VAL A 64 0.46 4.32 35.32
N ASP A 65 0.21 4.91 34.15
CA ASP A 65 -0.20 4.20 32.95
C ASP A 65 0.02 5.05 31.68
N ALA A 66 -0.27 4.50 30.50
CA ALA A 66 -0.31 5.22 29.23
C ALA A 66 -1.29 4.60 28.24
N ASP A 67 -2.13 5.43 27.63
CA ASP A 67 -3.02 5.02 26.55
C ASP A 67 -2.35 5.19 25.18
N ILE A 68 -2.45 4.18 24.31
CA ILE A 68 -1.93 4.23 22.93
C ILE A 68 -3.10 4.09 21.96
N ALA A 69 -3.41 5.18 21.25
CA ALA A 69 -4.44 5.16 20.21
C ALA A 69 -3.93 4.48 18.93
N LYS A 70 -4.89 4.01 18.11
CA LYS A 70 -4.62 3.47 16.77
C LYS A 70 -3.89 4.51 15.92
N GLY A 71 -2.97 4.04 15.07
CA GLY A 71 -2.24 4.90 14.15
C GLY A 71 -3.09 5.34 12.96
N THR A 72 -2.56 6.32 12.20
CA THR A 72 -3.06 6.70 10.87
C THR A 72 -1.94 6.46 9.85
N PRO A 73 -1.70 5.19 9.47
CA PRO A 73 -0.52 4.83 8.72
C PRO A 73 -0.41 5.54 7.38
N SER A 74 0.81 5.92 7.02
CA SER A 74 1.16 6.44 5.70
C SER A 74 2.31 5.64 5.13
N VAL A 75 2.30 5.41 3.82
CA VAL A 75 3.40 4.72 3.12
C VAL A 75 3.94 5.59 2.00
N ALA A 76 5.21 5.97 2.10
CA ALA A 76 5.94 6.61 1.02
C ALA A 76 6.56 5.53 0.12
N PHE A 77 6.04 5.40 -1.10
CA PHE A 77 6.54 4.50 -2.12
C PHE A 77 7.49 5.19 -3.09
N ALA A 78 8.49 4.45 -3.54
CA ALA A 78 9.23 4.75 -4.76
C ALA A 78 9.15 3.53 -5.68
N PHE A 79 8.44 3.65 -6.79
CA PHE A 79 8.36 2.59 -7.81
C PHE A 79 9.32 2.91 -8.96
N ASN A 80 10.01 1.90 -9.50
CA ASN A 80 11.05 2.13 -10.51
C ASN A 80 10.50 2.39 -11.92
N GLY A 81 9.25 2.04 -12.20
CA GLY A 81 8.63 2.21 -13.51
C GLY A 81 7.20 1.71 -13.55
N LEU A 82 6.29 2.38 -12.84
CA LEU A 82 4.87 2.03 -12.95
C LEU A 82 4.40 2.29 -14.39
N PRO A 83 3.58 1.39 -14.95
CA PRO A 83 2.88 1.68 -16.20
C PRO A 83 2.06 2.97 -16.07
N VAL A 84 2.06 3.77 -17.13
CA VAL A 84 1.44 5.11 -17.14
C VAL A 84 -0.05 5.02 -16.81
N ASP A 85 -0.75 4.03 -17.35
CA ASP A 85 -2.17 3.81 -17.11
C ASP A 85 -2.45 3.45 -15.63
N ILE A 86 -1.64 2.56 -15.04
CA ILE A 86 -1.74 2.15 -13.64
C ILE A 86 -1.49 3.32 -12.71
N LYS A 87 -0.41 4.08 -12.93
CA LYS A 87 -0.10 5.28 -12.14
C LYS A 87 -1.26 6.28 -12.18
N ASN A 88 -1.79 6.57 -13.37
CA ASN A 88 -2.88 7.53 -13.52
C ASN A 88 -4.20 7.02 -12.91
N LYS A 89 -4.50 5.72 -13.03
CA LYS A 89 -5.64 5.08 -12.36
C LYS A 89 -5.55 5.22 -10.83
N LEU A 90 -4.38 4.94 -10.24
CA LEU A 90 -4.15 5.09 -8.79
C LEU A 90 -4.36 6.54 -8.30
N LEU A 91 -4.00 7.52 -9.13
CA LEU A 91 -4.13 8.95 -8.84
C LEU A 91 -5.51 9.53 -9.21
N GLY A 92 -6.41 8.71 -9.75
CA GLY A 92 -7.74 9.14 -10.18
C GLY A 92 -7.73 10.09 -11.36
N ARG A 93 -6.69 10.05 -12.20
CA ARG A 93 -6.60 10.88 -13.39
C ARG A 93 -7.38 10.26 -14.54
N VAL A 94 -8.11 11.09 -15.28
CA VAL A 94 -8.99 10.70 -16.39
C VAL A 94 -8.32 11.00 -17.72
N ASN A 95 -8.28 10.01 -18.62
CA ASN A 95 -7.73 10.17 -19.96
C ASN A 95 -8.73 10.93 -20.85
N ASP A 96 -8.26 11.92 -21.61
CA ASP A 96 -9.07 12.73 -22.53
C ASP A 96 -9.31 12.08 -23.92
N THR A 97 -8.94 10.81 -24.07
CA THR A 97 -8.91 9.99 -25.30
C THR A 97 -7.87 10.43 -26.35
N LYS A 98 -7.09 11.47 -26.06
CA LYS A 98 -6.03 12.03 -26.91
C LYS A 98 -4.64 11.83 -26.31
N GLY A 99 -4.54 11.06 -25.21
CA GLY A 99 -3.31 10.77 -24.49
C GLY A 99 -3.02 11.74 -23.34
N GLY A 100 -3.87 12.75 -23.12
CA GLY A 100 -3.80 13.64 -21.97
C GLY A 100 -4.50 13.04 -20.76
N TYR A 101 -4.01 13.37 -19.56
CA TYR A 101 -4.62 12.97 -18.29
C TYR A 101 -4.84 14.20 -17.41
N THR A 102 -6.01 14.34 -16.81
CA THR A 102 -6.32 15.42 -15.86
C THR A 102 -6.92 14.86 -14.57
N GLN A 103 -6.86 15.63 -13.48
CA GLN A 103 -7.35 15.19 -12.18
C GLN A 103 -8.87 14.90 -12.22
N GLY A 104 -9.24 13.68 -11.85
CA GLY A 104 -10.61 13.31 -11.53
C GLY A 104 -10.76 12.91 -10.06
N SER A 105 -11.76 12.07 -9.78
CA SER A 105 -11.98 11.54 -8.44
C SER A 105 -10.89 10.55 -8.06
N ILE A 106 -10.21 10.78 -6.92
CA ILE A 106 -9.16 9.89 -6.42
C ILE A 106 -9.82 8.61 -5.86
N PRO A 107 -9.55 7.43 -6.45
CA PRO A 107 -10.16 6.18 -6.02
C PRO A 107 -9.59 5.72 -4.69
N LYS A 108 -10.31 4.81 -4.03
CA LYS A 108 -9.78 4.06 -2.90
C LYS A 108 -8.87 2.96 -3.42
N VAL A 109 -7.80 2.66 -2.68
CA VAL A 109 -6.79 1.66 -3.03
C VAL A 109 -6.57 0.72 -1.85
N ALA A 110 -6.41 -0.57 -2.14
CA ALA A 110 -5.86 -1.56 -1.21
C ALA A 110 -4.42 -1.88 -1.59
N VAL A 111 -3.60 -2.15 -0.58
CA VAL A 111 -2.15 -2.37 -0.72
C VAL A 111 -1.72 -3.56 0.12
N LEU A 112 -0.93 -4.45 -0.47
CA LEU A 112 -0.24 -5.54 0.21
C LEU A 112 1.25 -5.44 -0.04
N ILE A 113 2.04 -5.33 1.02
CA ILE A 113 3.50 -5.28 0.97
C ILE A 113 4.03 -6.61 1.48
N GLN A 114 4.83 -7.30 0.70
CA GLN A 114 5.51 -8.52 1.08
C GLN A 114 6.99 -8.24 1.40
N THR A 115 7.44 -8.78 2.52
CA THR A 115 8.85 -8.86 2.94
C THR A 115 9.15 -10.29 3.41
N THR A 116 10.37 -10.54 3.90
CA THR A 116 10.81 -11.85 4.36
C THR A 116 11.47 -11.74 5.72
N THR A 117 11.20 -12.67 6.63
CA THR A 117 11.84 -12.71 7.96
C THR A 117 13.31 -13.08 7.85
N ILE A 118 14.17 -12.37 8.59
CA ILE A 118 15.59 -12.74 8.73
C ILE A 118 15.69 -14.10 9.46
N GLY A 119 16.52 -15.01 8.95
CA GLY A 119 16.83 -16.30 9.58
C GLY A 119 15.90 -17.45 9.20
N THR A 120 14.59 -17.21 9.04
CA THR A 120 13.63 -18.28 8.69
C THR A 120 13.20 -18.27 7.22
N ALA A 121 13.49 -17.19 6.50
CA ALA A 121 13.07 -16.96 5.11
C ALA A 121 11.55 -17.08 4.88
N LYS A 122 10.74 -16.99 5.94
CA LYS A 122 9.27 -17.01 5.84
C LYS A 122 8.75 -15.66 5.36
N PRO A 123 7.71 -15.63 4.50
CA PRO A 123 7.16 -14.38 4.02
C PRO A 123 6.38 -13.68 5.14
N GLN A 124 6.45 -12.35 5.14
CA GLN A 124 5.72 -11.48 6.05
C GLN A 124 4.99 -10.43 5.23
N TYR A 125 3.81 -10.03 5.68
CA TYR A 125 2.99 -9.10 4.94
C TYR A 125 2.51 -7.95 5.81
N VAL A 126 2.56 -6.74 5.24
CA VAL A 126 1.92 -5.55 5.80
C VAL A 126 0.80 -5.15 4.84
N ALA A 127 -0.42 -5.16 5.33
CA ALA A 127 -1.61 -4.98 4.51
C ALA A 127 -2.43 -3.76 4.93
N PHE A 128 -2.94 -3.07 3.92
CA PHE A 128 -3.85 -1.95 4.04
C PHE A 128 -5.03 -2.21 3.13
N ALA A 129 -6.21 -2.45 3.70
CA ALA A 129 -7.40 -2.80 2.92
C ALA A 129 -8.17 -1.59 2.37
N ALA A 130 -7.81 -0.37 2.78
CA ALA A 130 -8.37 0.86 2.23
C ALA A 130 -7.43 2.04 2.47
N GLY A 131 -7.40 2.96 1.51
CA GLY A 131 -6.68 4.22 1.61
C GLY A 131 -6.74 4.96 0.29
N LYS A 132 -5.95 6.04 0.16
CA LYS A 132 -5.80 6.79 -1.10
C LYS A 132 -4.34 6.99 -1.43
N MET A 133 -4.05 6.98 -2.72
CA MET A 133 -2.74 7.32 -3.26
C MET A 133 -2.73 8.80 -3.67
N ASN A 134 -1.62 9.49 -3.42
CA ASN A 134 -1.37 10.83 -3.93
C ASN A 134 0.07 10.99 -4.43
N GLU A 135 0.25 11.92 -5.36
CA GLU A 135 1.55 12.37 -5.88
C GLU A 135 1.60 13.89 -5.66
N THR A 136 2.38 14.33 -4.68
CA THR A 136 2.40 15.75 -4.26
C THR A 136 3.38 16.59 -5.06
N ALA A 137 4.40 15.96 -5.65
CA ALA A 137 5.42 16.63 -6.42
C ALA A 137 5.98 15.70 -7.50
N MET A 138 6.48 16.30 -8.57
CA MET A 138 7.25 15.62 -9.60
C MET A 138 8.56 16.38 -9.77
N ASN A 139 9.69 15.68 -9.61
CA ASN A 139 11.02 16.29 -9.72
C ASN A 139 11.68 15.78 -11.01
N LEU A 140 11.38 16.43 -12.13
CA LEU A 140 11.96 16.10 -13.42
C LEU A 140 13.35 16.74 -13.53
N GLN A 141 14.35 15.93 -13.87
CA GLN A 141 15.75 16.36 -13.96
C GLN A 141 16.32 16.04 -15.34
N THR A 142 17.21 16.91 -15.82
CA THR A 142 17.95 16.64 -17.05
C THR A 142 19.12 15.68 -16.77
N ASN A 143 19.45 14.85 -17.74
CA ASN A 143 20.66 14.02 -17.63
C ASN A 143 21.92 14.89 -17.60
N THR A 144 22.93 14.42 -16.88
CA THR A 144 24.27 15.02 -16.89
C THR A 144 25.23 14.08 -17.63
N ASN A 145 26.52 14.09 -17.29
CA ASN A 145 27.45 13.03 -17.70
C ASN A 145 27.10 11.66 -17.10
N ALA A 146 26.18 11.61 -16.14
CA ALA A 146 25.54 10.40 -15.63
C ALA A 146 24.02 10.42 -15.89
N VAL A 147 23.43 9.22 -15.99
CA VAL A 147 21.99 9.04 -16.14
C VAL A 147 21.28 9.44 -14.84
N VAL A 148 20.31 10.35 -14.95
CA VAL A 148 19.44 10.76 -13.86
C VAL A 148 18.08 10.11 -14.06
N ARG A 149 17.74 9.14 -13.21
CA ARG A 149 16.43 8.50 -13.19
C ARG A 149 15.62 9.02 -12.01
N VAL A 150 14.34 9.27 -12.26
CA VAL A 150 13.37 9.70 -11.25
C VAL A 150 12.35 8.59 -11.09
N ASP A 151 12.20 8.12 -9.86
CA ASP A 151 11.24 7.08 -9.51
C ASP A 151 9.83 7.67 -9.38
N ASP A 152 8.80 6.84 -9.50
CA ASP A 152 7.42 7.25 -9.19
C ASP A 152 7.24 7.35 -7.67
N ALA A 153 7.30 8.59 -7.17
CA ALA A 153 7.14 8.89 -5.75
C ALA A 153 5.67 9.11 -5.39
N LEU A 154 5.05 8.08 -4.81
CA LEU A 154 3.64 8.11 -4.41
C LEU A 154 3.52 7.95 -2.89
N THR A 155 2.55 8.65 -2.28
CA THR A 155 2.22 8.47 -0.87
C THR A 155 0.85 7.82 -0.75
N PHE A 156 0.75 6.80 0.07
CA PHE A 156 -0.50 6.13 0.41
C PHE A 156 -0.91 6.52 1.82
N THR A 157 -2.14 7.01 2.02
CA THR A 157 -2.72 7.25 3.34
C THR A 157 -3.77 6.18 3.64
N ALA A 158 -3.56 5.41 4.69
CA ALA A 158 -4.44 4.31 5.08
C ALA A 158 -5.71 4.83 5.79
N PHE A 159 -6.82 4.14 5.57
CA PHE A 159 -8.09 4.39 6.26
C PHE A 159 -8.43 3.24 7.20
N SER A 160 -9.22 3.52 8.23
CA SER A 160 -9.76 2.49 9.12
C SER A 160 -10.68 1.53 8.37
N VAL A 161 -10.63 0.25 8.76
CA VAL A 161 -11.39 -0.82 8.13
C VAL A 161 -12.27 -1.49 9.17
N SER A 162 -13.59 -1.40 9.02
CA SER A 162 -14.57 -1.89 10.01
C SER A 162 -14.45 -3.39 10.29
N ARG A 163 -14.27 -4.20 9.24
CA ARG A 163 -14.02 -5.66 9.34
C ARG A 163 -12.68 -6.02 9.99
N TRP A 164 -11.81 -5.04 10.22
CA TRP A 164 -10.58 -5.17 11.01
C TRP A 164 -10.72 -4.50 12.39
N GLY A 165 -11.94 -4.31 12.89
CA GLY A 165 -12.19 -3.64 14.17
C GLY A 165 -11.81 -2.16 14.16
N GLY A 166 -11.81 -1.51 13.00
CA GLY A 166 -11.39 -0.12 12.82
C GLY A 166 -9.88 0.07 12.71
N GLU A 167 -9.08 -1.00 12.64
CA GLU A 167 -7.65 -0.89 12.29
C GLU A 167 -7.46 -0.49 10.83
N ALA A 168 -6.43 0.31 10.57
CA ALA A 168 -6.05 0.72 9.22
C ALA A 168 -4.99 -0.20 8.57
N VAL A 169 -4.34 -1.04 9.38
CA VAL A 169 -3.25 -1.93 8.97
C VAL A 169 -3.44 -3.30 9.62
N LYS A 170 -3.05 -4.35 8.90
CA LYS A 170 -2.97 -5.72 9.41
C LYS A 170 -1.66 -6.37 8.99
N PHE A 171 -1.05 -7.12 9.90
CA PHE A 171 0.17 -7.87 9.65
C PHE A 171 -0.16 -9.36 9.50
N PHE A 172 0.48 -10.03 8.56
CA PHE A 172 0.35 -11.48 8.39
C PHE A 172 1.72 -12.16 8.43
N ASP A 173 1.80 -13.23 9.20
CA ASP A 173 2.97 -14.09 9.30
C ASP A 173 2.77 -15.34 8.45
N GLY A 174 3.55 -15.48 7.37
CA GLY A 174 3.52 -16.66 6.52
C GLY A 174 4.17 -17.91 7.13
N GLY A 175 4.73 -17.79 8.32
CA GLY A 175 5.17 -18.91 9.17
C GLY A 175 4.07 -19.46 10.08
N ASP A 176 2.93 -18.78 10.23
CA ASP A 176 1.82 -19.26 11.05
C ASP A 176 1.15 -20.49 10.41
N SER A 177 0.83 -21.50 11.21
CA SER A 177 0.29 -22.78 10.73
C SER A 177 -1.11 -22.68 10.12
N LYS A 178 -1.86 -21.61 10.42
CA LYS A 178 -3.18 -21.34 9.86
C LYS A 178 -3.13 -20.34 8.71
N PHE A 179 -1.95 -19.80 8.39
CA PHE A 179 -1.80 -18.86 7.29
C PHE A 179 -1.99 -19.56 5.94
N THR A 180 -2.84 -18.98 5.10
CA THR A 180 -2.88 -19.29 3.67
C THR A 180 -2.90 -17.99 2.88
N VAL A 181 -2.22 -17.98 1.73
CA VAL A 181 -2.18 -16.82 0.85
C VAL A 181 -3.58 -16.45 0.36
N ASP A 182 -4.42 -17.42 0.05
CA ASP A 182 -5.79 -17.18 -0.43
C ASP A 182 -6.66 -16.47 0.62
N VAL A 183 -6.62 -16.91 1.89
CA VAL A 183 -7.36 -16.24 2.98
C VAL A 183 -6.86 -14.81 3.18
N MET A 184 -5.54 -14.60 3.16
CA MET A 184 -4.97 -13.25 3.24
C MET A 184 -5.42 -12.40 2.05
N MET A 185 -5.35 -12.91 0.82
CA MET A 185 -5.74 -12.15 -0.38
C MET A 185 -7.22 -11.76 -0.32
N LYS A 186 -8.12 -12.67 0.11
CA LYS A 186 -9.55 -12.36 0.32
C LYS A 186 -9.78 -11.35 1.45
N ASP A 187 -8.98 -11.41 2.52
CA ASP A 187 -9.04 -10.45 3.63
C ASP A 187 -8.42 -9.10 3.27
N VAL A 188 -7.43 -8.99 2.37
CA VAL A 188 -6.86 -7.68 2.01
C VAL A 188 -7.64 -7.04 0.87
N PHE A 189 -7.91 -7.84 -0.16
CA PHE A 189 -8.58 -7.47 -1.40
C PHE A 189 -10.01 -8.00 -1.38
N ASN A 190 -10.89 -7.30 -0.66
CA ASN A 190 -12.30 -7.69 -0.55
C ASN A 190 -12.94 -7.86 -1.95
N GLY A 191 -13.57 -9.01 -2.20
CA GLY A 191 -14.08 -9.40 -3.53
C GLY A 191 -13.10 -10.15 -4.43
N TYR A 192 -11.89 -10.44 -3.95
CA TYR A 192 -10.95 -11.34 -4.62
C TYR A 192 -11.52 -12.78 -4.68
N ALA A 193 -11.45 -13.40 -5.86
CA ALA A 193 -12.03 -14.71 -6.13
C ALA A 193 -11.01 -15.79 -6.49
N GLY A 194 -9.71 -15.48 -6.40
CA GLY A 194 -8.64 -16.34 -6.93
C GLY A 194 -8.24 -15.98 -8.37
N VAL A 195 -7.30 -16.74 -8.91
CA VAL A 195 -6.94 -16.79 -10.33
C VAL A 195 -7.59 -18.01 -10.94
#